data_AF-A0A670IUM2-F1
#
_entry.id   AF-A0A670IUM2-F1
#
_cell.length_a   1.000
_cell.length_b   1.000
_cell.length_c   1.000
_cell.angle_alpha   90.00
_cell.angle_beta   90.00
_cell.angle_gamma   90.00
#
_symmetry.space_group_name_H-M   'P 1'
#
loop_
_entity.id
_entity.type
_entity.pdbx_description
1 polymer ?
#
loop_
_entity_poly.entity_id
_entity_poly.type
_entity_poly.pdbx_seq_one_letter_code
_entity_poly.pdbx_strand_id
1 'polypeptide(L)'
;MRTQKCYAVKPNINEFLDIARRTYTEIVDDIAGMIAQLAEKYNLPLKTSFSSARGFFIQMNADCAAIHNGQLPSEFTKVHILELLGHYIEI
;
A
#
# COMPACT_ATOMS: atom_id res chain seq x y z
N MET A 1 -11.12 -3.85 6.27
CA MET A 1 -11.52 -2.48 6.66
C MET A 1 -10.30 -1.58 6.46
N ARG A 2 -10.18 -0.92 5.30
CA ARG A 2 -8.88 -0.45 4.76
C ARG A 2 -8.46 0.97 5.15
N THR A 3 -9.21 1.62 6.04
CA THR A 3 -8.89 2.82 6.84
C THR A 3 -10.18 3.18 7.56
N GLN A 4 -10.20 3.14 8.89
CA GLN A 4 -11.41 3.45 9.67
C GLN A 4 -11.81 4.91 9.41
N LYS A 5 -12.88 5.11 8.61
CA LYS A 5 -13.52 6.41 8.40
C LYS A 5 -14.40 6.74 9.62
N CYS A 6 -13.79 6.85 10.79
CA CYS A 6 -14.47 7.33 11.99
C CYS A 6 -14.55 8.86 11.97
N TYR A 7 -15.39 9.39 11.07
CA TYR A 7 -15.63 10.81 10.98
C TYR A 7 -16.59 11.25 12.08
N ALA A 8 -16.08 11.98 13.07
CA ALA A 8 -16.88 12.54 14.16
C ALA A 8 -17.87 13.63 13.68
N VAL A 9 -17.55 14.31 12.57
CA VAL A 9 -18.36 15.39 11.99
C VAL A 9 -19.10 14.88 10.76
N LYS A 10 -20.41 15.15 10.66
CA LYS A 10 -21.23 14.76 9.49
C LYS A 10 -20.74 15.44 8.19
N PRO A 11 -21.03 14.87 7.01
CA PRO A 11 -20.83 15.55 5.73
C PRO A 11 -21.65 16.85 5.65
N ASN A 12 -21.23 17.77 4.79
CA ASN A 12 -21.87 19.07 4.51
C ASN A 12 -21.91 20.04 5.70
N ILE A 13 -21.11 19.81 6.74
CA ILE A 13 -20.95 20.74 7.87
C ILE A 13 -19.78 21.70 7.62
N ASN A 14 -18.74 21.23 6.94
CA ASN A 14 -17.57 22.02 6.59
C ASN A 14 -17.00 21.55 5.25
N GLU A 15 -17.09 22.40 4.23
CA GLU A 15 -16.68 22.05 2.87
C GLU A 15 -15.18 21.75 2.77
N PHE A 16 -14.32 22.46 3.51
CA PHE A 16 -12.88 22.18 3.53
C PHE A 16 -12.58 20.79 4.12
N LEU A 17 -13.30 20.41 5.18
CA LEU A 17 -13.17 19.08 5.78
C LEU A 17 -13.62 18.00 4.80
N ASP A 18 -14.69 18.24 4.06
CA ASP A 18 -15.20 17.29 3.08
C ASP A 18 -14.27 17.15 1.87
N ILE A 19 -13.66 18.26 1.40
CA ILE A 19 -12.59 18.23 0.40
C ILE A 19 -11.42 17.41 0.92
N ALA A 20 -10.95 17.66 2.15
CA ALA A 20 -9.83 16.91 2.72
C ALA A 20 -10.12 15.39 2.82
N ARG A 21 -11.35 15.01 3.22
CA ARG A 21 -11.78 13.60 3.26
C ARG A 21 -11.81 12.94 1.88
N ARG A 22 -12.24 13.69 0.87
CA ARG A 22 -12.27 13.24 -0.52
C ARG A 22 -10.85 13.02 -1.03
N THR A 23 -9.99 14.03 -0.92
CA THR A 23 -8.58 13.96 -1.32
C THR A 23 -7.86 12.80 -0.63
N TYR A 24 -8.09 12.60 0.67
CA TYR A 24 -7.54 11.45 1.38
C TYR A 24 -7.99 10.11 0.78
N THR A 25 -9.29 9.96 0.47
CA THR A 25 -9.80 8.72 -0.12
C THR A 25 -9.20 8.49 -1.51
N GLU A 26 -9.14 9.54 -2.34
CA GLU A 26 -8.53 9.49 -3.67
C GLU A 26 -7.07 9.04 -3.60
N ILE A 27 -6.27 9.62 -2.70
CA ILE A 27 -4.85 9.21 -2.52
C ILE A 27 -4.74 7.74 -2.11
N VAL A 28 -5.58 7.26 -1.20
CA VAL A 28 -5.55 5.85 -0.76
C VAL A 28 -5.89 4.90 -1.90
N ASP A 29 -6.88 5.26 -2.72
CA ASP A 29 -7.29 4.48 -3.88
C ASP A 29 -6.23 4.51 -4.99
N ASP A 30 -5.59 5.65 -5.23
CA ASP A 30 -4.48 5.80 -6.19
C ASP A 30 -3.28 4.93 -5.79
N ILE A 31 -2.87 4.95 -4.51
CA ILE A 31 -1.80 4.09 -4.00
C ILE A 31 -2.14 2.61 -4.20
N ALA A 32 -3.38 2.22 -3.89
CA ALA A 32 -3.83 0.84 -4.09
C ALA A 32 -3.84 0.44 -5.57
N GLY A 33 -4.26 1.34 -6.46
CA GLY A 33 -4.27 1.15 -7.91
C GLY A 33 -2.87 0.99 -8.49
N MET A 34 -1.92 1.85 -8.10
CA MET A 34 -0.53 1.75 -8.55
C MET A 34 0.10 0.42 -8.15
N ILE A 35 -0.15 -0.05 -6.92
CA ILE A 35 0.39 -1.34 -6.45
C ILE A 35 -0.24 -2.52 -7.22
N ALA A 36 -1.53 -2.46 -7.56
CA ALA A 36 -2.18 -3.48 -8.37
C ALA A 36 -1.58 -3.55 -9.78
N GLN A 37 -1.29 -2.40 -10.40
CA GLN A 37 -0.61 -2.35 -11.70
C GLN A 37 0.80 -2.96 -11.63
N LEU A 38 1.55 -2.69 -10.55
CA LEU A 38 2.86 -3.31 -10.34
C LEU A 38 2.77 -4.82 -10.10
N ALA A 39 1.75 -5.27 -9.36
CA ALA A 39 1.50 -6.69 -9.12
C ALA A 39 1.26 -7.44 -10.44
N GLU A 40 0.45 -6.86 -11.34
CA GLU A 40 0.17 -7.41 -12.66
C GLU A 40 1.40 -7.36 -13.57
N LYS A 41 2.08 -6.21 -13.66
CA LYS A 41 3.27 -5.98 -14.49
C LYS A 41 4.38 -6.99 -14.21
N TYR A 42 4.61 -7.32 -12.94
CA TYR A 42 5.68 -8.22 -12.53
C TYR A 42 5.20 -9.62 -12.14
N ASN A 43 3.89 -9.89 -12.22
CA ASN A 43 3.27 -11.12 -11.75
C ASN A 43 3.69 -11.48 -10.31
N LEU A 44 3.70 -10.47 -9.43
CA LEU A 44 4.10 -10.60 -8.03
C LEU A 44 2.89 -10.45 -7.09
N PRO A 45 2.81 -11.22 -5.99
CA PRO A 45 1.71 -11.12 -5.03
C PRO A 45 1.87 -9.91 -4.10
N LEU A 46 1.75 -8.70 -4.65
CA LEU A 46 1.90 -7.44 -3.93
C LEU A 46 0.58 -7.00 -3.29
N LYS A 47 0.67 -6.48 -2.06
CA LYS A 47 -0.48 -5.97 -1.31
C LYS A 47 -0.15 -4.63 -0.65
N THR A 48 -1.02 -3.64 -0.80
CA THR A 48 -0.91 -2.39 -0.03
C THR A 48 -1.23 -2.65 1.44
N SER A 49 -0.31 -2.23 2.31
CA SER A 49 -0.43 -2.27 3.76
C SER A 49 -0.10 -0.90 4.36
N PHE A 50 -0.56 -0.65 5.58
CA PHE A 50 -0.33 0.61 6.31
C PHE A 50 -0.06 0.31 7.77
N SER A 51 0.88 1.06 8.37
CA SER A 51 1.08 1.07 9.83
C SER A 51 1.47 2.46 10.29
N SER A 52 1.01 2.88 11.47
CA SER A 52 1.29 4.23 11.99
C SER A 52 2.80 4.53 12.13
N ALA A 53 3.63 3.50 12.32
CA ALA A 53 5.08 3.65 12.44
C ALA A 53 5.81 3.80 11.09
N ARG A 54 5.24 3.30 9.98
CA ARG A 54 5.90 3.23 8.66
C ARG A 54 5.15 3.94 7.53
N GLY A 55 3.93 4.41 7.78
CA GLY A 55 3.06 4.87 6.72
C GLY A 55 2.61 3.71 5.80
N PHE A 56 2.45 4.01 4.51
CA PHE A 56 2.10 3.03 3.49
C PHE A 56 3.33 2.24 3.04
N PHE A 57 3.14 0.93 2.87
CA PHE A 57 4.16 0.03 2.36
C PHE A 57 3.52 -1.09 1.55
N ILE A 58 4.31 -1.69 0.67
CA ILE A 58 3.93 -2.88 -0.08
C ILE A 58 4.36 -4.10 0.73
N GLN A 59 3.44 -5.03 0.96
CA GLN A 59 3.71 -6.32 1.56
C GLN A 59 3.64 -7.42 0.50
N MET A 60 4.54 -8.38 0.59
CA MET A 60 4.65 -9.53 -0.30
C MET A 60 4.91 -10.80 0.53
N ASN A 61 4.24 -11.90 0.20
CA ASN A 61 4.58 -13.19 0.82
C ASN A 61 5.86 -13.76 0.19
N ALA A 62 6.78 -14.22 1.04
CA ALA A 62 8.09 -14.79 0.70
C ALA A 62 8.02 -16.20 0.11
N ASP A 63 6.88 -16.89 0.21
CA ASP A 63 6.72 -18.28 -0.26
C ASP A 63 6.79 -18.48 -1.79
N CYS A 64 7.24 -17.48 -2.54
CA CYS A 64 7.01 -17.44 -3.97
C CYS A 64 8.25 -17.85 -4.78
N ALA A 65 8.12 -19.01 -5.41
CA ALA A 65 8.81 -19.39 -6.65
C ALA A 65 8.75 -18.32 -7.78
N ALA A 66 8.05 -17.20 -7.56
CA ALA A 66 7.93 -16.07 -8.47
C ALA A 66 9.15 -15.13 -8.46
N ILE A 67 9.96 -15.09 -7.41
CA ILE A 67 11.18 -14.27 -7.40
C ILE A 67 12.29 -15.08 -8.07
N HIS A 68 12.44 -14.93 -9.39
CA HIS A 68 13.59 -15.48 -10.10
C HIS A 68 14.89 -14.97 -9.41
N ASN A 69 15.69 -15.90 -8.90
CA ASN A 69 16.97 -15.64 -8.20
C ASN A 69 16.91 -14.68 -6.99
N GLY A 70 15.76 -14.45 -6.38
CA GLY A 70 15.65 -13.54 -5.24
C GLY A 70 15.81 -12.05 -5.59
N GLN A 71 15.82 -11.69 -6.88
CA GLN A 71 15.98 -10.30 -7.32
C GLN A 71 14.62 -9.66 -7.63
N LEU A 72 14.29 -8.60 -6.89
CA LEU A 72 13.17 -7.72 -7.20
C LEU A 72 13.55 -6.71 -8.30
N PRO A 73 12.59 -6.25 -9.11
CA PRO A 73 12.80 -5.16 -10.06
C PRO A 73 13.43 -3.91 -9.41
N SER A 74 14.31 -3.22 -10.15
CA SER A 74 15.01 -2.01 -9.67
C SER A 74 14.10 -0.81 -9.39
N GLU A 75 12.84 -0.88 -9.81
CA GLU A 75 11.81 0.12 -9.50
C GLU A 75 11.43 0.09 -8.00
N PHE A 76 11.65 -1.03 -7.31
CA PHE A 76 11.43 -1.15 -5.86
C PHE A 76 12.62 -0.62 -5.07
N THR A 77 12.35 0.32 -4.16
CA THR A 77 13.36 0.93 -3.30
C THR A 77 13.18 0.45 -1.85
N LYS A 78 14.26 0.37 -1.07
CA LYS A 78 14.26 -0.02 0.36
C LYS A 78 13.45 -1.31 0.63
N VAL A 79 13.95 -2.42 0.12
CA VAL A 79 13.38 -3.74 0.36
C VAL A 79 13.87 -4.28 1.71
N HIS A 80 12.94 -4.72 2.55
CA HIS A 80 13.25 -5.41 3.81
C HIS A 80 12.78 -6.86 3.75
N ILE A 81 13.71 -7.76 4.04
CA ILE A 81 13.50 -9.20 4.04
C ILE A 81 13.39 -9.65 5.50
N LEU A 82 12.21 -10.11 5.92
CA LEU A 82 12.02 -10.74 7.22
C LEU A 82 11.74 -12.22 7.02
N GLU A 83 12.73 -13.06 7.31
CA GLU A 83 12.69 -14.52 7.11
C GLU A 83 11.52 -15.23 7.81
N LEU A 84 10.90 -14.59 8.80
CA LEU A 84 9.79 -15.16 9.59
C LEU A 84 8.43 -14.45 9.39
N LEU A 85 8.38 -13.32 8.66
CA LEU A 85 7.19 -12.44 8.60
C LEU A 85 6.81 -11.97 7.19
N GLY A 86 7.56 -12.37 6.16
CA GLY A 86 7.37 -11.96 4.77
C GLY A 86 8.22 -10.76 4.36
N HIS A 87 8.20 -10.42 3.08
CA HIS A 87 8.94 -9.27 2.55
C HIS A 87 8.06 -8.02 2.55
N TYR A 88 8.66 -6.85 2.81
CA TYR A 88 8.00 -5.58 2.59
C TYR A 88 8.90 -4.60 1.85
N ILE A 89 8.28 -3.70 1.10
CA ILE A 89 8.91 -2.69 0.26
C ILE A 89 8.28 -1.35 0.66
N GLU A 90 9.09 -0.34 0.94
CA GLU A 90 8.59 1.01 1.25
C GLU A 90 8.15 1.74 -0.04
N ILE A 91 7.12 2.59 0.08
CA ILE A 91 6.62 3.46 -1.00
C ILE A 91 7.26 4.84 -0.87
#